data_AF-A0A1Y6D3X2-F1
#
_entry.id   AF-A0A1Y6D3X2-F1
#
_cell.length_a   1.000
_cell.length_b   1.000
_cell.length_c   1.000
_cell.angle_alpha   90.00
_cell.angle_beta   90.00
_cell.angle_gamma   90.00
#
_symmetry.space_group_name_H-M   'P 1'
#
loop_
_entity.id
_entity.type
_entity.pdbx_description
1 polymer ?
#
loop_
_entity_poly.entity_id
_entity_poly.type
_entity_poly.pdbx_seq_one_letter_code
_entity_poly.pdbx_strand_id
1 'polypeptide(L)'
;MAKNGVHDNATRDAWVVKIGQLNTLDKAAAALKQFRLDHTTPFRKTYELDNDYLWIEAKLEEKVAVLKARAFNDEDFRHKTAFGECAKTLLAEAVAKMAATGDKWEAERIHIGFRQANKPPIMPVNYFLEAERVLGTKLMELRNLNYYDTPLEELRKQRGVKVLVAPH
;
A
#
# COMPACT_ATOMS: atom_id res chain seq x y z
N MET A 1 34.08 8.39 0.22
CA MET A 1 33.46 7.60 -0.85
C MET A 1 31.96 7.71 -0.71
N ALA A 2 31.20 7.86 -1.80
CA ALA A 2 29.74 7.83 -1.73
C ALA A 2 29.30 6.45 -1.20
N LYS A 3 28.49 6.41 -0.14
CA LYS A 3 27.91 5.17 0.35
C LYS A 3 26.86 4.69 -0.66
N ASN A 4 27.22 3.67 -1.44
CA ASN A 4 26.35 3.03 -2.44
C ASN A 4 26.08 1.55 -2.08
N GLY A 5 26.07 1.20 -0.79
CA GLY A 5 25.81 -0.16 -0.33
C GLY A 5 24.34 -0.55 -0.48
N VAL A 6 24.06 -1.85 -0.53
CA VAL A 6 22.68 -2.37 -0.59
C VAL A 6 21.88 -1.99 0.67
N HIS A 7 22.52 -2.00 1.85
CA HIS A 7 21.84 -1.78 3.13
C HIS A 7 22.12 -0.42 3.77
N ASP A 8 23.28 0.16 3.47
CA ASP A 8 23.71 1.48 3.95
C ASP A 8 24.13 2.33 2.75
N ASN A 9 23.32 3.35 2.46
CA ASN A 9 23.52 4.23 1.32
C ASN A 9 22.95 5.63 1.56
N ALA A 10 23.40 6.57 0.73
CA ALA A 10 23.02 7.97 0.83
C ALA A 10 21.51 8.21 0.70
N THR A 11 20.81 7.38 -0.09
CA THR A 11 19.35 7.47 -0.25
C THR A 11 18.64 7.17 1.06
N ARG A 12 18.98 6.06 1.73
CA ARG A 12 18.41 5.69 3.03
C ARG A 12 18.76 6.71 4.11
N ASP A 13 20.01 7.17 4.15
CA ASP A 13 20.45 8.22 5.08
C ASP A 13 19.62 9.51 4.92
N ALA A 14 19.42 9.96 3.67
CA ALA A 14 18.59 11.14 3.39
C ALA A 14 17.13 10.96 3.84
N TRP A 15 16.56 9.76 3.66
CA TRP A 15 15.22 9.47 4.14
C TRP A 15 15.12 9.40 5.66
N VAL A 16 16.12 8.87 6.36
CA VAL A 16 16.17 8.91 7.83
C VAL A 16 16.14 10.35 8.33
N VAL A 17 16.89 11.26 7.71
CA VAL A 17 16.87 12.69 8.07
C VAL A 17 15.47 13.29 7.87
N LYS A 18 14.83 13.04 6.71
CA LYS A 18 13.45 13.49 6.44
C LYS A 18 12.45 12.95 7.47
N ILE A 19 12.55 11.67 7.81
CA ILE A 19 11.67 11.01 8.79
C ILE A 19 11.88 11.58 10.19
N GLY A 20 13.12 11.91 10.56
CA GLY A 20 13.47 12.52 11.84
C GLY A 20 12.75 13.85 12.10
N GLN A 21 12.46 14.62 11.04
CA GLN A 21 11.79 15.92 11.10
C GLN A 21 10.27 15.83 11.28
N LEU A 22 9.67 14.64 11.11
CA LEU A 22 8.23 14.45 11.31
C LEU A 22 7.92 14.50 12.81
N ASN A 23 7.17 15.50 13.28
CA ASN A 23 6.95 15.72 14.71
C ASN A 23 5.48 15.63 15.16
N THR A 24 4.55 15.42 14.22
CA THR A 24 3.12 15.22 14.51
C THR A 24 2.60 13.99 13.78
N LEU A 25 1.57 13.35 14.35
CA LEU A 25 0.93 12.17 13.76
C LEU A 25 0.43 12.47 12.34
N ASP A 26 -0.32 13.56 12.15
CA ASP A 26 -0.91 13.93 10.87
C ASP A 26 0.13 14.06 9.75
N LYS A 27 1.25 14.75 10.03
CA LYS A 27 2.33 14.93 9.05
C LYS A 27 2.98 13.60 8.71
N ALA A 28 3.24 12.76 9.71
CA ALA A 28 3.88 11.47 9.49
C ALA A 28 2.95 10.49 8.73
N ALA A 29 1.66 10.44 9.09
CA ALA A 29 0.67 9.62 8.43
C ALA A 29 0.46 10.06 6.97
N ALA A 30 0.38 11.37 6.72
CA ALA A 30 0.30 11.92 5.37
C ALA A 30 1.56 11.58 4.54
N ALA A 31 2.76 11.73 5.13
CA ALA A 31 4.01 11.36 4.47
C ALA A 31 4.06 9.87 4.12
N LEU A 32 3.65 8.98 5.02
CA LEU A 32 3.60 7.54 4.76
C LEU A 32 2.58 7.17 3.66
N LYS A 33 1.38 7.74 3.71
CA LYS A 33 0.36 7.52 2.66
C LYS A 33 0.86 7.99 1.31
N GLN A 34 1.47 9.17 1.25
CA GLN A 34 2.03 9.72 0.02
C GLN A 34 3.19 8.86 -0.51
N PHE A 35 4.10 8.43 0.38
CA PHE A 35 5.20 7.53 0.04
C PHE A 35 4.71 6.24 -0.62
N ARG A 36 3.65 5.63 -0.08
CA ARG A 36 3.06 4.41 -0.64
C ARG A 36 2.47 4.64 -2.03
N LEU A 37 1.78 5.76 -2.25
CA LEU A 37 1.24 6.11 -3.57
C LEU A 37 2.36 6.33 -4.60
N ASP A 38 3.47 6.93 -4.18
CA ASP A 38 4.54 7.31 -5.11
C ASP A 38 5.48 6.14 -5.44
N HIS A 39 5.76 5.25 -4.50
CA HIS A 39 6.87 4.29 -4.62
C HIS A 39 6.50 2.80 -4.49
N THR A 40 5.26 2.47 -4.10
CA THR A 40 4.86 1.07 -3.87
C THR A 40 3.87 0.54 -4.91
N THR A 41 3.91 -0.77 -5.13
CA THR A 41 3.02 -1.53 -6.03
C THR A 41 3.29 -1.26 -7.53
N PRO A 42 2.71 -2.07 -8.45
CA PRO A 42 2.84 -1.81 -9.88
C PRO A 42 2.27 -0.46 -10.34
N PHE A 43 1.36 0.14 -9.56
CA PHE A 43 0.75 1.44 -9.83
C PHE A 43 1.49 2.63 -9.19
N ARG A 44 2.71 2.41 -8.67
CA ARG A 44 3.58 3.48 -8.18
C ARG A 44 3.80 4.55 -9.25
N LYS A 45 3.92 5.81 -8.84
CA LYS A 45 4.22 6.93 -9.75
C LYS A 45 5.65 6.90 -10.26
N THR A 46 6.59 6.40 -9.47
CA THR A 46 8.01 6.35 -9.81
C THR A 46 8.66 5.06 -9.29
N TYR A 47 9.65 4.58 -10.04
CA TYR A 47 10.51 3.44 -9.68
C TYR A 47 11.89 3.89 -9.17
N GLU A 48 12.10 5.20 -8.94
CA GLU A 48 13.42 5.74 -8.55
C GLU A 48 13.98 5.16 -7.24
N LEU A 49 13.10 4.64 -6.35
CA LEU A 49 13.47 4.05 -5.07
C LEU A 49 13.30 2.51 -5.06
N ASP A 50 13.29 1.83 -6.22
CA ASP A 50 12.94 0.39 -6.26
C ASP A 50 13.79 -0.49 -5.32
N ASN A 51 15.07 -0.14 -5.14
CA ASN A 51 16.01 -0.87 -4.27
C ASN A 51 15.92 -0.51 -2.78
N ASP A 52 15.19 0.56 -2.42
CA ASP A 52 15.20 1.13 -1.07
C ASP A 52 13.82 1.31 -0.46
N TYR A 53 12.75 1.35 -1.27
CA TYR A 53 11.43 1.78 -0.80
C TYR A 53 10.86 0.89 0.30
N LEU A 54 11.13 -0.42 0.26
CA LEU A 54 10.68 -1.36 1.29
C LEU A 54 11.25 -1.03 2.67
N TRP A 55 12.54 -0.67 2.72
CA TRP A 55 13.19 -0.31 3.97
C TRP A 55 12.76 1.08 4.45
N ILE A 56 12.63 2.03 3.52
CA ILE A 56 12.18 3.40 3.82
C ILE A 56 10.73 3.39 4.33
N GLU A 57 9.85 2.60 3.71
CA GLU A 57 8.47 2.41 4.16
C GLU A 57 8.44 1.97 5.63
N ALA A 58 9.22 0.93 5.98
CA ALA A 58 9.31 0.44 7.35
C ALA A 58 9.77 1.52 8.36
N LYS A 59 10.71 2.39 7.98
CA LYS A 59 11.15 3.50 8.85
C LYS A 59 10.11 4.60 9.02
N LEU A 60 9.33 4.88 7.98
CA LEU A 60 8.14 5.74 8.10
C LEU A 60 7.08 5.10 8.99
N GLU A 61 6.86 3.79 8.87
CA GLU A 61 5.92 3.03 9.71
C GLU A 61 6.31 3.09 11.19
N GLU A 62 7.57 2.85 11.55
CA GLU A 62 8.08 3.00 12.93
C GLU A 62 7.75 4.39 13.51
N LYS A 63 8.00 5.44 12.72
CA LYS A 63 7.74 6.82 13.11
C LYS A 63 6.26 7.09 13.36
N VAL A 64 5.39 6.68 12.43
CA VAL A 64 3.94 6.86 12.56
C VAL A 64 3.40 6.05 13.74
N ALA A 65 3.87 4.82 13.95
CA ALA A 65 3.42 3.98 15.06
C ALA A 65 3.71 4.61 16.42
N VAL A 66 4.94 5.12 16.63
CA VAL A 66 5.34 5.80 17.87
C VAL A 66 4.54 7.07 18.11
N LEU A 67 4.34 7.89 17.05
CA LEU A 67 3.54 9.11 17.16
C LEU A 67 2.07 8.78 17.47
N LYS A 68 1.51 7.74 16.86
CA LYS A 68 0.12 7.32 17.09
C LYS A 68 -0.09 6.84 18.52
N ALA A 69 0.82 6.01 19.04
CA ALA A 69 0.76 5.50 20.40
C ALA A 69 0.82 6.60 21.48
N ARG A 70 1.44 7.75 21.16
CA ARG A 70 1.51 8.91 22.07
C ARG A 70 0.31 9.85 21.94
N ALA A 71 -0.28 9.93 20.75
CA ALA A 71 -1.35 10.87 20.44
C ALA A 71 -2.74 10.31 20.76
N PHE A 72 -2.95 9.00 20.60
CA PHE A 72 -4.26 8.37 20.78
C PHE A 72 -4.38 7.77 22.18
N ASN A 73 -5.60 7.78 22.72
CA ASN A 73 -5.95 6.92 23.84
C ASN A 73 -6.11 5.46 23.37
N ASP A 74 -6.26 4.55 24.33
CA ASP A 74 -6.40 3.11 24.09
C ASP A 74 -7.55 2.73 23.15
N GLU A 75 -8.68 3.44 23.24
CA GLU A 75 -9.86 3.18 22.40
C GLU A 75 -9.59 3.62 20.95
N ASP A 76 -9.10 4.84 20.77
CA ASP A 76 -8.75 5.39 19.48
C ASP A 76 -7.63 4.60 18.81
N PHE A 77 -6.63 4.14 19.56
CA PHE A 77 -5.55 3.31 19.04
C PHE A 77 -6.06 1.99 18.45
N ARG A 78 -7.11 1.40 19.05
CA ARG A 78 -7.73 0.16 18.59
C ARG A 78 -8.73 0.36 17.46
N HIS A 79 -9.42 1.49 17.41
CA HIS A 79 -10.63 1.66 16.57
C HIS A 79 -10.54 2.77 15.52
N LYS A 80 -9.53 3.64 15.56
CA LYS A 80 -9.33 4.72 14.58
C LYS A 80 -8.09 4.52 13.70
N THR A 81 -8.14 5.07 12.49
CA THR A 81 -6.96 5.21 11.65
C THR A 81 -6.04 6.30 12.19
N ALA A 82 -4.79 6.35 11.72
CA ALA A 82 -3.86 7.45 12.01
C ALA A 82 -4.37 8.83 11.57
N PHE A 83 -5.43 8.91 10.75
CA PHE A 83 -6.11 10.14 10.35
C PHE A 83 -7.40 10.42 11.15
N GLY A 84 -7.72 9.58 12.14
CA GLY A 84 -8.89 9.74 13.02
C GLY A 84 -10.19 9.11 12.53
N GLU A 85 -10.20 8.49 11.34
CA GLU A 85 -11.39 7.84 10.78
C GLU A 85 -11.71 6.55 11.54
N CYS A 86 -12.99 6.16 11.59
CA CYS A 86 -13.37 4.88 12.18
C CYS A 86 -12.91 3.71 11.30
N ALA A 87 -12.04 2.83 11.83
CA ALA A 87 -11.49 1.70 11.10
C ALA A 87 -12.57 0.69 10.68
N LYS A 88 -13.60 0.50 11.51
CA LYS A 88 -14.73 -0.39 11.20
C LYS A 88 -15.53 0.12 10.00
N THR A 89 -15.75 1.43 9.91
CA THR A 89 -16.46 2.05 8.78
C THR A 89 -15.67 1.88 7.49
N LEU A 90 -14.38 2.21 7.49
CA LEU A 90 -13.54 2.03 6.30
C LEU A 90 -13.42 0.57 5.85
N LEU A 91 -13.38 -0.38 6.78
CA LEU A 91 -13.47 -1.81 6.46
C LEU A 91 -14.78 -2.12 5.74
N ALA A 92 -15.92 -1.70 6.29
CA ALA A 92 -17.23 -1.96 5.70
C ALA A 92 -17.36 -1.34 4.30
N GLU A 93 -16.88 -0.12 4.10
CA GLU A 93 -16.87 0.56 2.80
C GLU A 93 -16.00 -0.17 1.78
N ALA A 94 -14.79 -0.59 2.16
CA ALA A 94 -13.89 -1.32 1.28
C ALA A 94 -14.50 -2.67 0.86
N VAL A 95 -15.10 -3.40 1.80
CA VAL A 95 -15.79 -4.67 1.53
C VAL A 95 -16.99 -4.46 0.61
N ALA A 96 -17.83 -3.45 0.86
CA ALA A 96 -18.98 -3.16 0.01
C ALA A 96 -18.53 -2.81 -1.42
N LYS A 97 -17.49 -1.98 -1.57
CA LYS A 97 -16.94 -1.61 -2.88
C LYS A 97 -16.42 -2.83 -3.65
N MET A 98 -15.74 -3.75 -2.96
CA MET A 98 -15.24 -5.00 -3.56
C MET A 98 -16.37 -5.98 -3.90
N ALA A 99 -17.41 -6.07 -3.08
CA ALA A 99 -18.57 -6.92 -3.36
C ALA A 99 -19.36 -6.46 -4.59
N ALA A 100 -19.40 -5.14 -4.83
CA ALA A 100 -20.12 -4.54 -5.95
C ALA A 100 -19.44 -4.75 -7.32
N THR A 101 -18.14 -5.07 -7.36
CA THR A 101 -17.44 -5.28 -8.63
C THR A 101 -17.53 -6.73 -9.12
N GLY A 102 -17.79 -6.87 -10.43
CA GLY A 102 -17.72 -8.14 -11.16
C GLY A 102 -16.47 -8.26 -12.03
N ASP A 103 -15.59 -7.26 -12.03
CA ASP A 103 -14.43 -7.19 -12.92
C ASP A 103 -13.11 -7.35 -12.16
N LYS A 104 -12.25 -8.24 -12.65
CA LYS A 104 -10.94 -8.52 -12.04
C LYS A 104 -9.98 -7.32 -12.10
N TRP A 105 -10.12 -6.43 -13.09
CA TRP A 105 -9.27 -5.25 -13.25
C TRP A 105 -9.67 -4.09 -12.32
N GLU A 106 -10.97 -3.95 -12.06
CA GLU A 106 -11.45 -3.04 -11.01
C GLU A 106 -11.12 -3.58 -9.61
N ALA A 107 -11.36 -4.87 -9.35
CA ALA A 107 -11.08 -5.51 -8.06
C ALA A 107 -9.61 -5.35 -7.63
N GLU A 108 -8.65 -5.53 -8.55
CA GLU A 108 -7.23 -5.33 -8.22
C GLU A 108 -6.91 -3.88 -7.83
N ARG A 109 -7.55 -2.88 -8.46
CA ARG A 109 -7.34 -1.46 -8.14
C ARG A 109 -7.92 -1.12 -6.78
N ILE A 110 -9.08 -1.68 -6.44
CA ILE A 110 -9.69 -1.54 -5.11
C ILE A 110 -8.75 -2.11 -4.04
N HIS A 111 -8.26 -3.34 -4.22
CA HIS A 111 -7.41 -4.00 -3.24
C HIS A 111 -6.05 -3.30 -3.09
N ILE A 112 -5.38 -2.98 -4.20
CA ILE A 112 -4.10 -2.25 -4.20
C ILE A 112 -4.25 -0.87 -3.56
N GLY A 113 -5.28 -0.12 -3.94
CA GLY A 113 -5.55 1.21 -3.39
C GLY A 113 -5.85 1.17 -1.89
N PHE A 114 -6.62 0.18 -1.43
CA PHE A 114 -6.87 -0.04 -0.01
C PHE A 114 -5.55 -0.26 0.76
N ARG A 115 -4.65 -1.11 0.24
CA ARG A 115 -3.34 -1.36 0.86
C ARG A 115 -2.47 -0.11 0.91
N GLN A 116 -2.38 0.65 -0.18
CA GLN A 116 -1.59 1.89 -0.22
C GLN A 116 -2.09 2.92 0.80
N ALA A 117 -3.41 3.03 0.98
CA ALA A 117 -4.01 3.98 1.90
C ALA A 117 -3.98 3.54 3.37
N ASN A 118 -4.22 2.26 3.64
CA ASN A 118 -4.61 1.80 4.98
C ASN A 118 -3.64 0.83 5.64
N LYS A 119 -2.57 0.36 4.97
CA LYS A 119 -1.60 -0.56 5.59
C LYS A 119 -1.13 0.00 6.96
N PRO A 120 -1.03 -0.85 8.01
CA PRO A 120 -0.53 -0.43 9.32
C PRO A 120 0.79 0.35 9.19
N PRO A 121 1.04 1.35 10.06
CA PRO A 121 0.27 1.75 11.23
C PRO A 121 -0.88 2.73 10.95
N ILE A 122 -1.31 2.93 9.69
CA ILE A 122 -2.48 3.78 9.39
C ILE A 122 -3.73 3.16 10.01
N MET A 123 -4.21 2.03 9.50
CA MET A 123 -5.33 1.30 10.10
C MET A 123 -4.83 0.35 11.21
N PRO A 124 -5.61 0.11 12.28
CA PRO A 124 -5.28 -0.94 13.24
C PRO A 124 -5.23 -2.32 12.57
N VAL A 125 -4.24 -3.13 12.97
CA VAL A 125 -3.89 -4.40 12.32
C VAL A 125 -5.08 -5.37 12.21
N ASN A 126 -5.93 -5.45 13.23
CA ASN A 126 -7.06 -6.38 13.25
C ASN A 126 -8.09 -6.06 12.16
N TYR A 127 -8.38 -4.78 11.92
CA TYR A 127 -9.30 -4.37 10.85
C TYR A 127 -8.64 -4.52 9.47
N PHE A 128 -7.36 -4.17 9.37
CA PHE A 128 -6.64 -4.28 8.10
C PHE A 128 -6.53 -5.72 7.62
N LEU A 129 -6.18 -6.66 8.50
CA LEU A 129 -6.04 -8.08 8.14
C LEU A 129 -7.40 -8.73 7.86
N GLU A 130 -8.47 -8.30 8.52
CA GLU A 130 -9.82 -8.72 8.15
C GLU A 130 -10.24 -8.19 6.77
N ALA A 131 -9.89 -6.94 6.45
CA ALA A 131 -10.08 -6.42 5.09
C ALA A 131 -9.29 -7.26 4.07
N GLU A 132 -8.02 -7.56 4.33
CA GLU A 132 -7.21 -8.40 3.44
C GLU A 132 -7.84 -9.77 3.20
N ARG A 133 -8.38 -10.40 4.24
CA ARG A 133 -9.09 -11.69 4.13
C ARG A 133 -10.24 -11.60 3.14
N VAL A 134 -11.11 -10.60 3.28
CA VAL A 134 -12.31 -10.45 2.45
C VAL A 134 -11.97 -9.97 1.03
N LEU A 135 -11.14 -8.92 0.91
CA LEU A 135 -10.75 -8.34 -0.37
C LEU A 135 -9.95 -9.34 -1.21
N GLY A 136 -8.98 -10.03 -0.60
CA GLY A 136 -8.15 -11.03 -1.26
C GLY A 136 -8.97 -12.22 -1.76
N THR A 137 -9.95 -12.69 -0.98
CA THR A 137 -10.84 -13.79 -1.40
C THR A 137 -11.57 -13.43 -2.69
N LYS A 138 -12.26 -12.29 -2.71
CA LYS A 138 -13.02 -11.86 -3.89
C LYS A 138 -12.12 -11.61 -5.12
N LEU A 139 -10.93 -11.01 -4.91
CA LEU A 139 -9.97 -10.80 -6.00
C LEU A 139 -9.52 -12.12 -6.63
N MET A 140 -9.24 -13.13 -5.81
CA MET A 140 -8.84 -14.45 -6.31
C MET A 140 -9.97 -15.14 -7.05
N GLU A 141 -11.20 -15.10 -6.52
CA GLU A 141 -12.38 -15.64 -7.21
C GLU A 141 -12.55 -15.05 -8.62
N LEU A 142 -12.47 -13.72 -8.74
CA LEU A 142 -12.61 -13.02 -10.02
C LEU A 142 -11.45 -13.29 -10.98
N ARG A 143 -10.21 -13.37 -10.48
CA ARG A 143 -9.04 -13.60 -11.33
C ARG A 143 -8.96 -15.03 -11.83
N ASN A 144 -9.30 -16.00 -10.98
CA ASN A 144 -9.11 -17.42 -11.27
C ASN A 144 -10.26 -18.03 -12.08
N LEU A 145 -11.40 -17.35 -12.17
CA LEU A 145 -12.46 -17.72 -13.09
C LEU A 145 -11.93 -17.65 -14.52
N ASN A 146 -11.96 -18.80 -15.23
CA ASN A 146 -11.57 -18.89 -16.64
C ASN A 146 -10.16 -18.36 -16.91
N TYR A 147 -9.22 -18.65 -15.98
CA TYR A 147 -7.89 -18.05 -15.95
C TYR A 147 -7.09 -18.19 -17.26
N TYR A 148 -7.27 -19.31 -17.97
CA TYR A 148 -6.53 -19.63 -19.20
C TYR A 148 -7.29 -19.32 -20.49
N ASP A 149 -8.52 -18.78 -20.40
CA ASP A 149 -9.35 -18.54 -21.58
C ASP A 149 -8.84 -17.38 -22.44
N THR A 150 -8.14 -16.41 -21.83
CA THR A 150 -7.59 -15.24 -22.53
C THR A 150 -6.18 -15.54 -23.05
N PRO A 151 -5.93 -15.52 -24.38
CA PRO A 151 -4.59 -15.69 -24.92
C PRO A 151 -3.61 -14.61 -24.45
N LEU A 152 -2.32 -14.92 -24.46
CA LEU A 152 -1.28 -14.01 -23.97
C LEU A 152 -1.27 -12.67 -24.73
N GLU A 153 -1.52 -12.69 -26.03
CA GLU A 153 -1.58 -11.51 -26.89
C GLU A 153 -2.66 -10.53 -26.43
N GLU A 154 -3.83 -11.05 -26.06
CA GLU A 154 -4.95 -10.25 -25.59
C GLU A 154 -4.75 -9.81 -24.13
N LEU A 155 -4.20 -10.70 -23.28
CA LEU A 155 -3.89 -10.37 -21.91
C LEU A 155 -2.85 -9.23 -21.80
N ARG A 156 -1.86 -9.20 -22.70
CA ARG A 156 -0.88 -8.09 -22.81
C ARG A 156 -1.57 -6.76 -23.11
N LYS A 157 -2.57 -6.73 -24.00
CA LYS A 157 -3.37 -5.54 -24.30
C LYS A 157 -4.23 -5.11 -23.12
N GLN A 158 -4.94 -6.06 -22.50
CA GLN A 158 -5.79 -5.79 -21.33
C GLN A 158 -4.99 -5.21 -20.16
N ARG A 159 -3.79 -5.75 -19.90
CA ARG A 159 -2.86 -5.21 -18.89
C ARG A 159 -2.26 -3.86 -19.30
N GLY A 160 -2.20 -3.55 -20.60
CA GLY A 160 -1.66 -2.31 -21.14
C GLY A 160 -0.13 -2.25 -21.16
N VAL A 161 0.55 -3.39 -21.36
CA VAL A 161 2.02 -3.41 -21.39
C VAL A 161 2.56 -2.87 -22.73
N LYS A 162 3.71 -2.20 -22.68
CA LYS A 162 4.53 -1.97 -23.88
C LYS A 162 5.43 -3.18 -24.10
N VAL A 163 5.15 -3.97 -25.14
CA VAL A 163 5.99 -5.11 -25.51
C VAL A 163 7.29 -4.59 -26.15
N LEU A 164 8.44 -4.88 -25.54
CA LEU A 164 9.75 -4.41 -26.02
C LEU A 164 10.40 -5.41 -26.98
N VAL A 165 10.35 -6.69 -26.64
CA VAL A 165 10.81 -7.81 -27.46
C VAL A 165 9.81 -8.94 -27.29
N ALA A 166 9.33 -9.48 -28.40
CA ALA A 166 8.56 -10.73 -28.42
C ALA A 166 9.45 -11.78 -29.08
N PRO A 167 10.03 -12.74 -28.32
CA PRO A 167 10.67 -13.89 -28.96
C PRO A 167 9.60 -14.70 -29.70
N HIS A 168 9.91 -15.05 -30.95
CA HIS A 168 9.11 -15.96 -31.78
C HIS A 168 9.08 -17.36 -31.21
#